data_AF-L2FPT6-F1
#
_entry.id   AF-L2FPT6-F1
#
_cell.length_a   1.000
_cell.length_b   1.000
_cell.length_c   1.000
_cell.angle_alpha   90.00
_cell.angle_beta   90.00
_cell.angle_gamma   90.00
#
_symmetry.space_group_name_H-M   'P 1'
#
loop_
_entity.id
_entity.type
_entity.pdbx_description
1 polymer ?
#
loop_
_entity_poly.entity_id
_entity_poly.type
_entity_poly.pdbx_seq_one_letter_code
_entity_poly.pdbx_strand_id
1 'polypeptide(L)'
;MSATYHALCNHSPEVAKWGNKLDYSGIVFLIVGSYVPALYYGFFCHTNLMKVYLSTIVLLGLGCGMVSWLEHFRTPQYRTFRACMVVALGTSGVVPVIHGLTVYGRAEMENRMSLSWVVLHGAMYIFGAFLYAARWPERSYPRTFDIWGSSHQIFHFFVVLAAATHLYGMAKAFDYHHTVMGSQC
;
A
#
# COMPACT_ATOMS: atom_id res chain seq x y z
N MET A 1 -14.27 -3.69 -0.95
CA MET A 1 -14.01 -4.62 0.17
C MET A 1 -14.17 -3.92 1.52
N SER A 2 -13.38 -2.87 1.81
CA SER A 2 -13.42 -2.21 3.13
C SER A 2 -14.75 -1.59 3.54
N ALA A 3 -15.33 -0.73 2.69
CA ALA A 3 -16.60 -0.07 2.98
C ALA A 3 -17.74 -1.08 3.23
N THR A 4 -17.81 -2.14 2.42
CA THR A 4 -18.78 -3.23 2.57
C THR A 4 -18.62 -3.96 3.90
N TYR A 5 -17.39 -4.27 4.31
CA TYR A 5 -17.13 -4.88 5.62
C TYR A 5 -17.63 -3.99 6.76
N HIS A 6 -17.24 -2.71 6.76
CA HIS A 6 -17.63 -1.78 7.83
C HIS A 6 -19.14 -1.48 7.85
N ALA A 7 -19.85 -1.61 6.73
CA ALA A 7 -21.31 -1.49 6.69
C ALA A 7 -22.03 -2.72 7.27
N LEU A 8 -21.45 -3.92 7.12
CA LEU A 8 -22.10 -5.19 7.45
C LEU A 8 -21.51 -5.89 8.69
N CYS A 9 -20.49 -5.32 9.33
CA CYS A 9 -19.77 -5.98 10.42
C CYS A 9 -20.62 -6.29 11.65
N ASN A 10 -21.75 -5.61 11.84
CA ASN A 10 -22.69 -5.84 12.94
C ASN A 10 -23.81 -6.85 12.60
N HIS A 11 -23.79 -7.47 11.42
CA HIS A 11 -24.84 -8.41 11.00
C HIS A 11 -24.78 -9.74 11.76
N SER A 12 -23.65 -10.45 11.71
CA SER A 12 -23.42 -11.69 12.46
C SER A 12 -21.92 -11.96 12.62
N PRO A 13 -21.49 -12.81 13.58
CA PRO A 13 -20.08 -13.16 13.74
C PRO A 13 -19.45 -13.73 12.46
N GLU A 14 -20.19 -14.52 11.68
CA GLU A 14 -19.73 -15.12 10.42
C GLU A 14 -19.50 -14.06 9.35
N VAL A 15 -20.46 -13.13 9.17
CA VAL A 15 -20.35 -12.03 8.20
C VAL A 15 -19.20 -11.10 8.58
N ALA A 16 -19.06 -10.75 9.86
CA ALA A 16 -17.94 -9.97 10.35
C ALA A 16 -16.60 -10.67 10.09
N LYS A 17 -16.54 -11.99 10.36
CA LYS A 17 -15.34 -12.81 10.17
C LYS A 17 -14.94 -12.88 8.69
N TRP A 18 -15.88 -13.05 7.77
CA TRP A 18 -15.62 -13.10 6.34
C TRP A 18 -15.30 -11.73 5.75
N GLY A 19 -16.09 -10.71 6.07
CA GLY A 19 -15.86 -9.34 5.59
C GLY A 19 -14.49 -8.82 6.01
N ASN A 20 -14.05 -9.12 7.23
CA ASN A 20 -12.73 -8.74 7.70
C ASN A 20 -11.59 -9.43 6.91
N LYS A 21 -11.75 -10.70 6.50
CA LYS A 21 -10.76 -11.37 5.62
C LYS A 21 -10.63 -10.66 4.28
N LEU A 22 -11.77 -10.28 3.70
CA LEU A 22 -11.81 -9.55 2.42
C LEU A 22 -11.23 -8.14 2.55
N ASP A 23 -11.47 -7.45 3.67
CA ASP A 23 -10.89 -6.13 3.94
C ASP A 23 -9.35 -6.19 3.95
N TYR A 24 -8.76 -7.13 4.70
CA TYR A 24 -7.30 -7.36 4.69
C TYR A 24 -6.78 -7.76 3.32
N SER A 25 -7.50 -8.62 2.60
CA SER A 25 -7.13 -9.01 1.23
C SER A 25 -7.08 -7.80 0.31
N GLY A 26 -8.01 -6.86 0.47
CA GLY A 26 -8.03 -5.61 -0.28
C GLY A 26 -6.79 -4.76 -0.08
N ILE A 27 -6.25 -4.70 1.15
CA ILE A 27 -5.00 -3.99 1.42
C ILE A 27 -3.84 -4.65 0.67
N VAL A 28 -3.74 -5.98 0.71
CA VAL A 28 -2.68 -6.72 0.01
C VAL A 28 -2.78 -6.51 -1.50
N PHE A 29 -3.98 -6.64 -2.09
CA PHE A 29 -4.19 -6.40 -3.52
C PHE A 29 -3.85 -4.97 -3.92
N LEU A 30 -4.19 -3.98 -3.09
CA LEU A 30 -3.87 -2.58 -3.37
C LEU A 30 -2.36 -2.33 -3.36
N ILE A 31 -1.62 -2.90 -2.39
CA ILE A 31 -0.16 -2.79 -2.34
C ILE A 31 0.47 -3.46 -3.56
N VAL A 32 0.17 -4.74 -3.81
CA VAL A 32 0.74 -5.49 -4.96
C VAL A 32 0.37 -4.80 -6.28
N GLY A 33 -0.88 -4.38 -6.43
CA GLY A 33 -1.36 -3.68 -7.62
C GLY A 33 -0.64 -2.35 -7.87
N SER A 34 -0.34 -1.58 -6.82
CA SER A 34 0.41 -0.32 -6.95
C SER A 34 1.86 -0.50 -7.42
N TYR A 35 2.46 -1.67 -7.18
CA TYR A 35 3.82 -1.95 -7.65
C TYR A 35 3.87 -2.19 -9.15
N VAL A 36 2.79 -2.70 -9.75
CA VAL A 36 2.76 -3.07 -11.17
C VAL A 36 3.11 -1.87 -12.07
N PRO A 37 2.37 -0.75 -12.05
CA PRO A 37 2.69 0.39 -12.90
C PRO A 37 4.01 1.07 -12.49
N ALA A 38 4.31 1.16 -11.19
CA ALA A 38 5.52 1.82 -10.71
C ALA A 38 6.80 1.10 -11.18
N LEU A 39 6.84 -0.23 -11.06
CA LEU A 39 7.97 -1.02 -11.51
C LEU A 39 8.03 -1.10 -13.04
N TYR A 40 6.87 -1.13 -13.72
CA TYR A 40 6.82 -1.09 -15.17
C TYR A 40 7.50 0.16 -15.73
N TYR A 41 7.09 1.35 -15.27
CA TYR A 41 7.70 2.60 -15.74
C TYR A 41 9.14 2.78 -15.23
N GLY A 42 9.38 2.48 -13.94
CA GLY A 42 10.69 2.62 -13.33
C GLY A 42 11.78 1.76 -13.99
N PHE A 43 11.45 0.53 -14.40
CA PHE A 43 12.40 -0.44 -14.96
C PHE A 43 12.08 -0.84 -16.40
N PHE A 44 11.37 0.03 -17.14
CA PHE A 44 10.98 -0.23 -18.52
C PHE A 44 12.15 -0.71 -19.41
N CYS A 45 13.33 -0.11 -19.25
CA CYS A 45 14.53 -0.45 -20.01
C CYS A 45 15.33 -1.65 -19.45
N HIS A 46 14.94 -2.16 -18.29
CA HIS A 46 15.59 -3.28 -17.62
C HIS A 46 14.55 -4.36 -17.28
N THR A 47 14.03 -5.01 -18.31
CA THR A 47 12.99 -6.04 -18.22
C THR A 47 13.32 -7.17 -17.23
N ASN A 48 14.60 -7.53 -17.09
CA ASN A 48 15.02 -8.54 -16.11
C ASN A 48 14.81 -8.06 -14.67
N LEU A 49 15.22 -6.83 -14.35
CA LEU A 49 15.00 -6.23 -13.02
C LEU A 49 13.51 -6.06 -12.74
N MET A 50 12.75 -5.57 -13.72
CA MET A 50 11.30 -5.44 -13.63
C MET A 50 10.63 -6.78 -13.29
N LYS A 51 10.97 -7.86 -14.02
CA LYS A 51 10.43 -9.21 -13.78
C LYS A 51 10.78 -9.70 -12.37
N VAL A 52 12.03 -9.56 -11.95
CA VAL A 52 12.47 -9.97 -10.61
C VAL A 52 11.64 -9.26 -9.54
N TYR A 53 11.54 -7.94 -9.59
CA TYR A 53 10.81 -7.18 -8.57
C TYR A 53 9.30 -7.44 -8.59
N LEU A 54 8.69 -7.59 -9.78
CA LEU A 54 7.28 -7.96 -9.90
C LEU A 54 7.00 -9.36 -9.34
N SER A 55 7.84 -10.34 -9.65
CA SER A 55 7.71 -11.69 -9.08
C SER A 55 7.89 -11.66 -7.57
N THR A 56 8.85 -10.90 -7.05
CA THR A 56 9.06 -10.75 -5.60
C THR A 56 7.84 -10.17 -4.91
N ILE A 57 7.27 -9.07 -5.38
CA ILE A 57 6.11 -8.44 -4.71
C ILE A 57 4.87 -9.34 -4.78
N VAL A 58 4.67 -10.09 -5.88
CA VAL A 58 3.58 -11.06 -5.98
C VAL A 58 3.77 -12.18 -4.97
N LEU A 59 4.97 -12.76 -4.85
CA LEU A 59 5.24 -13.82 -3.87
C LEU A 59 5.08 -13.34 -2.42
N LEU A 60 5.60 -12.15 -2.10
CA LEU A 60 5.42 -11.55 -0.77
C LEU A 60 3.93 -11.25 -0.49
N GLY A 61 3.21 -10.75 -1.50
CA GLY A 61 1.78 -10.48 -1.42
C GLY A 61 0.96 -11.74 -1.18
N LEU A 62 1.27 -12.83 -1.88
CA LEU A 62 0.64 -14.14 -1.67
C LEU A 62 0.89 -14.65 -0.24
N GLY A 63 2.13 -14.58 0.24
CA GLY A 63 2.46 -14.95 1.62
C GLY A 63 1.71 -14.11 2.66
N CYS A 64 1.70 -12.78 2.49
CA CYS A 64 0.96 -11.85 3.35
C CYS A 64 -0.55 -12.13 3.33
N GLY A 65 -1.10 -12.42 2.15
CA GLY A 65 -2.49 -12.82 1.96
C GLY A 65 -2.81 -14.12 2.71
N MET A 66 -2.01 -15.17 2.52
CA MET A 66 -2.18 -16.46 3.19
C MET A 66 -2.19 -16.30 4.72
N VAL A 67 -1.21 -15.58 5.28
CA VAL A 67 -1.13 -15.31 6.72
C VAL A 67 -2.36 -14.55 7.23
N SER A 68 -2.86 -13.58 6.45
CA SER A 68 -4.06 -12.79 6.80
C SER A 68 -5.34 -13.63 6.87
N TRP A 69 -5.37 -14.78 6.20
CA TRP A 69 -6.52 -15.69 6.18
C TRP A 69 -6.51 -16.74 7.30
N LEU A 70 -5.34 -16.98 7.92
CA LEU A 70 -5.19 -17.91 9.04
C LEU A 70 -5.85 -17.36 10.31
N GLU A 71 -6.68 -18.16 10.96
CA GLU A 71 -7.49 -17.71 12.10
C GLU A 71 -6.64 -17.30 13.32
N HIS A 72 -5.50 -17.97 13.51
CA HIS A 72 -4.57 -17.71 14.60
C HIS A 72 -4.07 -16.24 14.61
N PHE A 73 -3.68 -15.70 13.46
CA PHE A 73 -3.13 -14.36 13.34
C PHE A 73 -4.19 -13.24 13.38
N ARG A 74 -5.47 -13.58 13.55
CA ARG A 74 -6.58 -12.62 13.53
C ARG A 74 -7.00 -12.14 14.90
N THR A 75 -6.54 -12.79 15.95
CA THR A 75 -6.89 -12.37 17.31
C THR A 75 -6.32 -10.97 17.61
N PRO A 76 -6.88 -10.24 18.58
CA PRO A 76 -6.44 -8.88 18.91
C PRO A 76 -4.94 -8.79 19.26
N GLN A 77 -4.37 -9.86 19.82
CA GLN A 77 -2.94 -9.92 20.18
C GLN A 77 -2.01 -9.74 18.97
N TYR A 78 -2.43 -10.19 17.78
CA TYR A 78 -1.64 -10.09 16.54
C TYR A 78 -1.90 -8.81 15.74
N ARG A 79 -2.63 -7.82 16.28
CA ARG A 79 -2.89 -6.55 15.58
C ARG A 79 -1.60 -5.87 15.11
N THR A 80 -0.63 -5.73 15.99
CA THR A 80 0.67 -5.11 15.67
C THR A 80 1.42 -5.94 14.64
N PHE A 81 1.44 -7.27 14.79
CA PHE A 81 2.04 -8.17 13.82
C PHE A 81 1.45 -7.98 12.41
N ARG A 82 0.12 -7.96 12.28
CA ARG A 82 -0.54 -7.75 10.98
C ARG A 82 -0.21 -6.38 10.39
N ALA A 83 -0.22 -5.33 11.21
CA ALA A 83 0.15 -3.98 10.77
C ALA A 83 1.61 -3.95 10.28
N CYS A 84 2.55 -4.51 11.05
CA CYS A 84 3.95 -4.61 10.66
C CYS A 84 4.17 -5.43 9.39
N MET A 85 3.46 -6.54 9.22
CA MET A 85 3.55 -7.37 8.01
C MET A 85 3.11 -6.61 6.76
N VAL A 86 1.98 -5.91 6.83
CA VAL A 86 1.47 -5.09 5.71
C VAL A 86 2.39 -3.90 5.44
N VAL A 87 2.88 -3.22 6.48
CA VAL A 87 3.86 -2.14 6.34
C VAL A 87 5.14 -2.68 5.69
N ALA A 88 5.65 -3.83 6.12
CA ALA A 88 6.83 -4.46 5.56
C ALA A 88 6.65 -4.77 4.06
N LEU A 89 5.49 -5.32 3.68
CA LEU A 89 5.13 -5.53 2.28
C LEU A 89 5.20 -4.23 1.49
N GLY A 90 4.60 -3.15 2.00
CA GLY A 90 4.62 -1.82 1.38
C GLY A 90 6.01 -1.19 1.31
N THR A 91 6.84 -1.34 2.35
CA THR A 91 8.21 -0.80 2.40
C THR A 91 9.24 -1.61 1.63
N SER A 92 8.91 -2.83 1.19
CA SER A 92 9.80 -3.64 0.35
C SER A 92 10.23 -2.90 -0.93
N GLY A 93 9.41 -1.96 -1.40
CA GLY A 93 9.61 -1.07 -2.54
C GLY A 93 10.75 -0.08 -2.37
N VAL A 94 11.26 0.13 -1.15
CA VAL A 94 12.50 0.89 -0.92
C VAL A 94 13.67 0.24 -1.67
N VAL A 95 13.71 -1.10 -1.75
CA VAL A 95 14.78 -1.82 -2.44
C VAL A 95 14.82 -1.49 -3.95
N PRO A 96 13.74 -1.68 -4.74
CA PRO A 96 13.75 -1.29 -6.14
C PRO A 96 13.91 0.21 -6.34
N VAL A 97 13.39 1.08 -5.45
CA VAL A 97 13.63 2.52 -5.56
C VAL A 97 15.11 2.87 -5.43
N ILE A 98 15.81 2.33 -4.43
CA ILE A 98 17.25 2.53 -4.25
C ILE A 98 18.02 1.98 -5.45
N HIS A 99 17.69 0.78 -5.93
CA HIS A 99 18.37 0.21 -7.10
C HIS A 99 18.12 1.05 -8.37
N GLY A 100 16.90 1.54 -8.58
CA GLY A 100 16.60 2.45 -9.69
C GLY A 100 17.39 3.75 -9.60
N LEU A 101 17.53 4.31 -8.40
CA LEU A 101 18.35 5.50 -8.14
C LEU A 101 19.83 5.28 -8.45
N THR A 102 20.38 4.10 -8.17
CA THR A 102 21.79 3.80 -8.51
C THR A 102 22.01 3.59 -10.00
N VAL A 103 20.98 3.15 -10.73
CA VAL A 103 21.06 2.89 -12.18
C VAL A 103 20.85 4.17 -13.01
N TYR A 104 19.80 4.93 -12.70
CA TYR A 104 19.37 6.07 -13.52
C TYR A 104 19.65 7.44 -12.88
N GLY A 105 19.90 7.48 -11.57
CA GLY A 105 19.96 8.74 -10.82
C GLY A 105 18.57 9.32 -10.50
N ARG A 106 18.56 10.36 -9.67
CA ARG A 106 17.31 10.96 -9.13
C ARG A 106 16.44 11.61 -10.20
N ALA A 107 17.05 12.39 -11.10
CA ALA A 107 16.31 13.16 -12.10
C ALA A 107 15.57 12.25 -13.08
N GLU A 108 16.24 11.20 -13.56
CA GLU A 108 15.62 10.25 -14.48
C GLU A 108 14.58 9.38 -13.79
N MET A 109 14.81 8.95 -12.54
CA MET A 109 13.78 8.25 -11.75
C MET A 109 12.53 9.12 -11.50
N GLU A 110 12.70 10.44 -11.32
CA GLU A 110 11.56 11.37 -11.22
C GLU A 110 10.76 11.38 -12.52
N ASN A 111 11.41 11.48 -13.68
CA ASN A 111 10.71 11.49 -14.96
C ASN A 111 10.01 10.16 -15.24
N ARG A 112 10.70 9.04 -15.01
CA ARG A 112 10.19 7.69 -15.31
C ARG A 112 9.02 7.28 -14.45
N MET A 113 9.16 7.35 -13.12
CA MET A 113 8.15 6.82 -12.20
C MET A 113 7.49 7.86 -11.31
N SER A 114 7.75 9.15 -11.54
CA SER A 114 7.30 10.21 -10.63
C SER A 114 7.75 9.94 -9.19
N LEU A 115 9.06 9.73 -9.01
CA LEU A 115 9.68 9.30 -7.75
C LEU A 115 9.15 10.05 -6.53
N SER A 116 9.02 11.38 -6.60
CA SER A 116 8.52 12.21 -5.50
C SER A 116 7.07 11.83 -5.10
N TRP A 117 6.22 11.52 -6.08
CA TRP A 117 4.86 11.04 -5.85
C TRP A 117 4.81 9.62 -5.28
N VAL A 118 5.72 8.74 -5.74
CA VAL A 118 5.87 7.39 -5.17
C VAL A 118 6.31 7.45 -3.70
N VAL A 119 7.27 8.32 -3.37
CA VAL A 119 7.73 8.53 -1.99
C VAL A 119 6.63 9.14 -1.13
N LEU A 120 5.90 10.14 -1.64
CA LEU A 120 4.77 10.74 -0.93
C LEU A 120 3.69 9.68 -0.63
N HIS A 121 3.26 8.92 -1.63
CA HIS A 121 2.33 7.80 -1.48
C HIS A 121 2.78 6.83 -0.36
N GLY A 122 4.05 6.41 -0.37
CA GLY A 122 4.60 5.53 0.66
C GLY A 122 4.58 6.15 2.06
N ALA A 123 4.97 7.42 2.18
CA ALA A 123 4.96 8.16 3.45
C ALA A 123 3.55 8.25 4.04
N MET A 124 2.53 8.48 3.19
CA MET A 124 1.14 8.55 3.61
C MET A 124 0.62 7.22 4.15
N TYR A 125 0.98 6.10 3.51
CA TYR A 125 0.64 4.78 4.03
C TYR A 125 1.29 4.49 5.39
N ILE A 126 2.59 4.75 5.52
CA ILE A 126 3.32 4.50 6.77
C ILE A 126 2.74 5.36 7.89
N PHE A 127 2.48 6.63 7.63
CA PHE A 127 1.92 7.54 8.63
C PHE A 127 0.51 7.13 9.03
N GLY A 128 -0.38 6.82 8.08
CA GLY A 128 -1.71 6.30 8.38
C GLY A 128 -1.67 5.01 9.20
N ALA A 129 -0.82 4.05 8.82
CA ALA A 129 -0.64 2.79 9.52
C ALA A 129 -0.09 2.99 10.94
N PHE A 130 0.83 3.94 11.13
CA PHE A 130 1.34 4.33 12.43
C PHE A 130 0.22 4.85 13.34
N LEU A 131 -0.60 5.78 12.85
CA LEU A 131 -1.74 6.30 13.62
C LEU A 131 -2.74 5.18 13.99
N TYR A 132 -3.03 4.30 13.03
CA TYR A 132 -3.88 3.12 13.25
C TYR A 132 -3.33 2.19 14.34
N ALA A 133 -2.03 1.90 14.33
CA ALA A 133 -1.39 1.04 15.31
C ALA A 133 -1.33 1.70 16.69
N ALA A 134 -1.01 3.00 16.74
CA ALA A 134 -0.92 3.79 17.97
C ALA A 134 -2.28 4.07 18.62
N ARG A 135 -3.39 3.87 17.89
CA ARG A 135 -4.75 4.25 18.32
C ARG A 135 -4.86 5.72 18.71
N TRP A 136 -4.13 6.58 17.99
CA TRP A 136 -4.16 8.01 18.25
C TRP A 136 -5.13 8.66 17.26
N PRO A 137 -6.03 9.56 17.72
CA PRO A 137 -6.03 10.24 19.01
C PRO A 137 -6.85 9.57 20.14
N GLU A 138 -7.68 8.55 19.86
CA GLU A 138 -8.65 8.02 20.84
C GLU A 138 -8.02 7.37 22.09
N ARG A 139 -6.75 6.96 22.01
CA ARG A 139 -5.96 6.49 23.16
C ARG A 139 -5.70 7.61 24.16
N SER A 140 -5.50 8.84 23.69
CA SER A 140 -5.15 9.99 24.55
C SER A 140 -6.39 10.68 25.10
N TYR A 141 -7.49 10.65 24.35
CA TYR A 141 -8.76 11.26 24.74
C TYR A 141 -9.91 10.26 24.57
N PRO A 142 -10.09 9.33 25.54
CA PRO A 142 -11.15 8.34 25.50
C PRO A 142 -12.54 8.99 25.39
N ARG A 143 -13.46 8.33 24.67
CA ARG A 143 -14.86 8.76 24.44
C ARG A 143 -15.05 10.06 23.65
N THR A 144 -13.97 10.72 23.22
CA THR A 144 -14.06 11.97 22.43
C THR A 144 -14.20 11.67 20.94
N PHE A 145 -13.56 10.61 20.46
CA PHE A 145 -13.46 10.26 19.03
C PHE A 145 -14.30 9.01 18.68
N ASP A 146 -15.43 8.83 19.37
CA ASP A 146 -16.28 7.64 19.21
C ASP A 146 -17.01 7.62 17.84
N ILE A 147 -17.37 8.79 17.32
CA ILE A 147 -18.08 8.95 16.05
C ILE A 147 -17.17 9.50 14.94
N TRP A 148 -16.36 10.52 15.27
CA TRP A 148 -15.53 11.24 14.30
C TRP A 148 -14.08 11.35 14.77
N GLY A 149 -13.14 11.24 13.84
CA GLY A 149 -11.71 11.48 14.08
C GLY A 149 -10.98 10.32 14.77
N SER A 150 -11.57 9.11 14.78
CA SER A 150 -10.86 7.94 15.30
C SER A 150 -9.66 7.58 14.42
N SER A 151 -8.64 6.91 14.99
CA SER A 151 -7.45 6.50 14.23
C SER A 151 -7.80 5.67 12.99
N HIS A 152 -8.87 4.87 13.05
CA HIS A 152 -9.31 4.01 11.94
C HIS A 152 -9.92 4.83 10.80
N GLN A 153 -10.65 5.91 11.11
CA GLN A 153 -11.16 6.84 10.09
C GLN A 153 -10.03 7.63 9.45
N ILE A 154 -9.08 8.12 10.26
CA ILE A 154 -7.90 8.84 9.77
C ILE A 154 -7.07 7.92 8.87
N PHE A 155 -6.88 6.65 9.26
CA PHE A 155 -6.21 5.65 8.43
C PHE A 155 -6.88 5.50 7.05
N HIS A 156 -8.20 5.32 6.99
CA HIS A 156 -8.92 5.22 5.72
C HIS A 156 -8.77 6.46 4.86
N PHE A 157 -8.78 7.65 5.46
CA PHE A 157 -8.51 8.89 4.73
C PHE A 157 -7.11 8.89 4.09
N PHE A 158 -6.08 8.48 4.85
CA PHE A 158 -4.72 8.35 4.32
C PHE A 158 -4.61 7.29 3.22
N VAL A 159 -5.32 6.16 3.32
CA VAL A 159 -5.34 5.13 2.26
C VAL A 159 -5.87 5.71 0.94
N VAL A 160 -6.98 6.46 0.99
CA VAL A 160 -7.57 7.08 -0.22
C VAL A 160 -6.64 8.14 -0.80
N LEU A 161 -6.10 9.01 0.04
CA LEU A 161 -5.22 10.08 -0.41
C LEU A 161 -3.89 9.52 -0.96
N ALA A 162 -3.34 8.50 -0.32
CA ALA A 162 -2.19 7.75 -0.83
C ALA A 162 -2.50 7.16 -2.22
N ALA A 163 -3.63 6.46 -2.39
CA ALA A 163 -4.01 5.91 -3.70
C ALA A 163 -4.18 7.00 -4.78
N ALA A 164 -4.75 8.16 -4.42
CA ALA A 164 -4.90 9.30 -5.33
C ALA A 164 -3.54 9.88 -5.75
N THR A 165 -2.62 10.08 -4.79
CA THR A 165 -1.25 10.56 -5.10
C THR A 165 -0.47 9.57 -5.96
N HIS A 166 -0.62 8.27 -5.70
CA HIS A 166 -0.02 7.23 -6.53
C HIS A 166 -0.57 7.26 -7.95
N LEU A 167 -1.90 7.31 -8.11
CA LEU A 167 -2.54 7.38 -9.42
C LEU A 167 -2.07 8.61 -10.20
N TYR A 168 -1.99 9.78 -9.55
CA TYR A 168 -1.49 10.99 -10.19
C TYR A 168 -0.03 10.84 -10.63
N GLY A 169 0.84 10.28 -9.79
CA GLY A 169 2.23 9.97 -10.17
C GLY A 169 2.33 8.98 -11.34
N MET A 170 1.51 7.93 -11.34
CA MET A 170 1.49 6.96 -12.43
C MET A 170 0.93 7.54 -13.74
N ALA A 171 0.00 8.49 -13.68
CA ALA A 171 -0.46 9.22 -14.86
C ALA A 171 0.66 10.08 -15.46
N LYS A 172 1.43 10.79 -14.63
CA LYS A 172 2.61 11.54 -15.08
C LYS A 172 3.70 10.65 -15.69
N ALA A 173 3.95 9.50 -15.07
CA ALA A 173 4.85 8.48 -15.60
C ALA A 173 4.37 7.96 -16.96
N PHE A 174 3.08 7.63 -17.08
CA PHE A 174 2.45 7.24 -18.34
C PHE A 174 2.67 8.31 -19.42
N ASP A 175 2.36 9.58 -19.13
CA ASP A 175 2.53 10.67 -20.08
C ASP A 175 3.99 10.80 -20.53
N TYR A 176 4.94 10.77 -19.60
CA TYR A 176 6.38 10.82 -19.93
C TYR A 176 6.77 9.66 -20.87
N HIS A 177 6.36 8.44 -20.54
CA HIS A 177 6.69 7.25 -21.33
C HIS A 177 6.07 7.26 -22.73
N HIS A 178 4.88 7.83 -22.91
CA HIS A 178 4.17 7.79 -24.19
C HIS A 178 4.33 9.05 -25.04
N THR A 179 4.81 10.16 -24.47
CA THR A 179 4.97 11.44 -25.18
C THR A 179 6.43 11.88 -25.34
N VAL A 180 7.26 11.66 -24.32
CA VAL A 180 8.65 12.15 -24.31
C VAL A 180 9.63 11.02 -24.59
N MET A 181 9.55 9.92 -23.85
CA MET A 181 10.48 8.80 -23.97
C MET A 181 10.14 7.89 -25.16
N GLY A 182 8.85 7.65 -25.40
CA GLY A 182 8.38 6.68 -26.39
C GLY A 182 8.86 5.26 -26.08
N SER A 183 9.30 4.53 -27.12
CA SER A 183 9.88 3.18 -27.00
C SER A 183 11.40 3.17 -26.78
N GLN A 184 11.99 4.30 -26.36
CA GLN A 184 13.44 4.45 -26.27
C GLN A 184 14.00 4.05 -24.90
N CYS A 185 15.22 3.52 -24.98
CA CYS A 185 16.17 3.23 -23.92
C CYS A 185 17.54 3.62 -24.48
#